data_AF-A0A1C7MQ94-F1
#
_entry.id   AF-A0A1C7MQ94-F1
#
_cell.length_a   1.000
_cell.length_b   1.000
_cell.length_c   1.000
_cell.angle_alpha   90.00
_cell.angle_beta   90.00
_cell.angle_gamma   90.00
#
_symmetry.space_group_name_H-M   'P 1'
#
loop_
_entity.id
_entity.type
_entity.pdbx_description
1 polymer ?
#
loop_
_entity_poly.entity_id
_entity_poly.type
_entity_poly.pdbx_seq_one_letter_code
_entity_poly.pdbx_strand_id
1 'polypeptide(L)'
;MFTANPPTLSHRSATAPAKRLAFASNLSVYDTFPATVYDRRSEPATWSRLTPALAQRIKEELNSYKMEEMEVHAASRVHTQFFV
;
A
#
# COMPACT_ATOMS: atom_id res chain seq x y z
N MET A 1 -1.10 14.39 44.80
CA MET A 1 -0.12 14.29 43.70
C MET A 1 -0.24 12.89 43.13
N PHE A 2 -0.78 12.74 41.92
CA PHE A 2 -0.95 11.43 41.27
C PHE A 2 0.09 11.29 40.16
N THR A 3 1.05 10.39 40.34
CA THR A 3 2.05 10.06 39.32
C THR A 3 1.50 8.91 38.47
N ALA A 4 1.06 9.22 37.25
CA ALA A 4 0.68 8.21 36.27
C ALA A 4 1.96 7.63 35.65
N ASN A 5 2.24 6.34 35.89
CA ASN A 5 3.32 5.64 35.20
C ASN A 5 2.80 5.20 33.81
N PRO A 6 3.57 5.39 32.72
CA PRO A 6 3.14 4.95 31.40
C PRO A 6 3.12 3.41 31.34
N PRO A 7 2.19 2.80 30.57
CA PRO A 7 2.16 1.35 30.40
C PRO A 7 3.43 0.91 29.66
N THR A 8 4.32 0.21 30.35
CA THR A 8 5.47 -0.43 29.72
C THR A 8 4.95 -1.52 28.80
N LEU A 9 5.09 -1.33 27.49
CA LEU A 9 4.89 -2.40 26.51
C LEU A 9 5.85 -3.53 26.88
N SER A 10 5.31 -4.59 27.48
CA SER A 10 6.05 -5.82 27.71
C SER A 10 6.42 -6.35 26.34
N HIS A 11 7.68 -6.12 25.93
CA HIS A 11 8.27 -6.86 24.83
C HIS A 11 8.12 -8.33 25.22
N ARG A 12 7.25 -9.05 24.51
CA ARG A 12 7.12 -10.49 24.68
C ARG A 12 8.49 -11.07 24.34
N SER A 13 9.30 -11.31 25.37
CA SER A 13 10.55 -12.04 25.27
C SER A 13 10.20 -13.36 24.61
N ALA A 14 10.55 -13.50 23.34
CA ALA A 14 10.26 -14.67 22.55
C ALA A 14 11.21 -15.79 22.98
N THR A 15 10.93 -16.41 24.13
CA THR A 15 11.61 -17.62 24.59
C THR A 15 11.02 -18.87 23.94
N ALA A 16 10.59 -18.77 22.68
CA ALA A 16 10.23 -19.91 21.86
C ALA A 16 11.39 -20.18 20.89
N PRO A 17 11.83 -21.44 20.70
CA PRO A 17 12.87 -21.75 19.73
C PRO A 17 12.45 -21.16 18.38
N ALA A 18 13.37 -20.48 17.70
CA ALA A 18 13.12 -19.82 16.42
C ALA A 18 12.59 -20.86 15.43
N LYS A 19 11.27 -20.96 15.31
CA LYS A 19 10.63 -21.77 14.28
C LYS A 19 11.09 -21.19 12.96
N ARG A 20 12.03 -21.89 12.30
CA ARG A 20 12.49 -21.55 10.96
C ARG A 20 11.28 -21.64 10.05
N LEU A 21 11.03 -20.57 9.28
CA LEU A 21 9.95 -20.57 8.29
C LEU A 21 10.09 -21.81 7.41
N ALA A 22 9.04 -22.63 7.35
CA ALA A 22 9.00 -23.86 6.58
C ALA A 22 7.78 -23.79 5.66
N PHE A 23 7.99 -24.07 4.38
CA PHE A 23 6.91 -24.13 3.39
C PHE A 23 6.32 -25.54 3.36
N ALA A 24 5.03 -25.65 3.03
CA ALA A 24 4.39 -26.95 2.83
C ALA A 24 5.04 -27.66 1.63
N SER A 25 5.24 -28.97 1.77
CA SER A 25 5.78 -29.82 0.69
C SER A 25 4.75 -30.14 -0.39
N ASN A 26 3.47 -29.94 -0.10
CA ASN A 26 2.35 -30.20 -1.00
C ASN A 26 1.49 -28.95 -1.16
N LEU A 27 0.97 -28.76 -2.37
CA LEU A 27 0.03 -27.71 -2.72
C LEU A 27 -1.36 -28.33 -2.90
N SER A 28 -2.35 -27.86 -2.15
CA SER A 28 -3.76 -28.15 -2.41
C SER A 28 -4.33 -27.08 -3.34
N VAL A 29 -4.82 -27.50 -4.50
CA VAL A 29 -5.51 -26.62 -5.47
C VAL A 29 -6.99 -26.97 -5.45
N TYR A 30 -7.84 -25.97 -5.23
CA TYR A 30 -9.28 -26.09 -5.30
C TYR A 30 -9.78 -25.34 -6.53
N ASP A 31 -10.66 -25.97 -7.30
CA ASP A 31 -11.23 -25.34 -8.48
C ASP A 31 -12.23 -24.24 -8.08
N THR A 32 -12.07 -23.08 -8.70
CA THR A 32 -13.04 -21.97 -8.64
C THR A 32 -13.58 -21.71 -10.04
N PHE A 33 -14.37 -20.65 -10.23
CA PHE A 33 -14.83 -20.24 -11.56
C PHE A 33 -13.62 -20.05 -12.51
N PRO A 34 -13.53 -20.76 -13.64
CA PRO A 34 -12.48 -20.55 -14.63
C PRO A 34 -12.79 -19.35 -15.53
N ALA A 35 -11.78 -18.83 -16.24
CA ALA A 35 -11.95 -17.70 -17.17
C ALA A 35 -12.88 -18.02 -18.36
N THR A 36 -13.16 -19.30 -18.61
CA THR A 36 -14.12 -19.74 -19.62
C THR A 36 -15.58 -19.57 -19.18
N VAL A 37 -15.83 -19.46 -17.87
CA VAL A 37 -17.18 -19.32 -17.30
C VAL A 37 -17.61 -17.86 -17.25
N TYR A 38 -16.68 -16.91 -17.22
CA TYR A 38 -16.98 -15.49 -17.37
C TYR A 38 -15.77 -14.70 -17.88
N ASP A 39 -16.05 -13.64 -18.64
CA ASP A 39 -15.01 -12.76 -19.14
C ASP A 39 -14.46 -11.85 -18.01
N ARG A 40 -13.15 -11.91 -17.79
CA ARG A 40 -12.43 -11.09 -16.80
C ARG A 40 -11.77 -9.87 -17.42
N ARG A 41 -11.91 -9.66 -18.73
CA ARG A 41 -11.33 -8.52 -19.41
C ARG A 41 -12.01 -7.24 -18.94
N SER A 42 -11.20 -6.28 -18.51
CA SER A 42 -11.67 -4.91 -18.28
C SER A 42 -11.73 -4.15 -19.60
N GLU A 43 -12.46 -3.04 -19.59
CA GLU A 43 -12.31 -2.00 -20.62
C GLU A 43 -10.84 -1.54 -20.70
N PRO A 44 -10.41 -0.95 -21.85
CA PRO A 44 -9.09 -0.38 -21.99
C PRO A 44 -8.78 0.58 -20.85
N ALA A 45 -7.64 0.38 -20.20
CA ALA A 45 -7.30 1.12 -18.99
C ALA A 45 -7.24 2.63 -19.26
N THR A 46 -7.77 3.44 -18.35
CA THR A 46 -7.90 4.91 -18.53
C THR A 46 -6.58 5.59 -18.88
N TRP A 47 -5.45 5.10 -18.35
CA TRP A 47 -4.11 5.63 -18.64
C TRP A 47 -3.72 5.51 -20.13
N SER A 48 -4.31 4.56 -20.87
CA SER A 48 -4.04 4.40 -22.31
C SER A 48 -4.59 5.57 -23.15
N ARG A 49 -5.51 6.36 -22.61
CA ARG A 49 -6.16 7.50 -23.27
C ARG A 49 -5.53 8.85 -22.90
N LEU A 50 -4.42 8.85 -22.18
CA LEU A 50 -3.76 10.08 -21.73
C LEU A 50 -3.16 10.84 -22.92
N THR A 51 -3.67 12.04 -23.18
CA THR A 51 -2.99 13.01 -24.02
C THR A 51 -1.90 13.73 -23.21
N PRO A 52 -0.86 14.29 -23.85
CA PRO A 52 0.17 15.05 -23.13
C PRO A 52 -0.41 16.19 -22.28
N ALA A 53 -1.43 16.90 -22.80
CA ALA A 53 -2.11 17.97 -22.07
C ALA A 53 -2.89 17.47 -20.85
N LEU A 54 -3.59 16.33 -20.98
CA LEU A 54 -4.31 15.72 -19.86
C LEU A 54 -3.34 15.21 -18.78
N ALA A 55 -2.25 14.57 -19.20
CA ALA A 55 -1.21 14.12 -18.28
C ALA A 55 -0.61 15.30 -17.50
N GLN A 56 -0.36 16.44 -18.16
CA GLN A 56 0.13 17.65 -17.50
C GLN A 56 -0.87 18.18 -16.45
N ARG A 57 -2.15 18.24 -16.80
CA ARG A 57 -3.21 18.65 -15.85
C ARG A 57 -3.25 17.75 -14.61
N ILE A 58 -3.15 16.42 -14.80
CA ILE A 58 -3.13 15.45 -13.71
C ILE A 58 -1.89 15.65 -12.82
N LYS A 59 -0.73 15.93 -13.39
CA LYS A 59 0.49 16.21 -12.61
C LYS A 59 0.32 17.45 -11.73
N GLU A 60 -0.25 18.52 -12.28
CA GLU A 60 -0.51 19.76 -11.54
C GLU A 60 -1.50 19.51 -10.40
N GLU A 61 -2.61 18.84 -10.68
CA GLU A 61 -3.62 18.46 -9.69
C GLU A 61 -3.01 17.62 -8.55
N LEU A 62 -2.19 16.61 -8.88
CA LEU A 62 -1.52 15.78 -7.89
C LEU A 62 -0.48 16.54 -7.07
N ASN A 63 0.25 17.48 -7.68
CA ASN A 63 1.19 18.33 -6.94
C ASN A 63 0.45 19.23 -5.95
N SER A 64 -0.66 19.85 -6.36
CA SER A 64 -1.49 20.67 -5.46
C SER A 64 -2.04 19.84 -4.31
N TYR A 65 -2.62 18.67 -4.60
CA TYR A 65 -3.12 17.77 -3.55
C TYR A 65 -2.03 17.38 -2.55
N LYS A 66 -0.83 16.99 -3.04
CA LYS A 66 0.30 16.59 -2.20
C LYS A 66 0.84 17.73 -1.33
N MET A 67 0.68 18.98 -1.78
CA MET A 67 1.18 20.16 -1.09
C MET A 67 0.19 20.72 -0.08
N GLU A 68 -1.10 20.76 -0.45
CA GLU A 68 -2.12 21.52 0.29
C GLU A 68 -3.03 20.64 1.14
N GLU A 69 -3.32 19.41 0.71
CA GLU A 69 -4.35 18.56 1.32
C GLU A 69 -3.77 17.29 1.97
N MET A 70 -2.70 16.73 1.40
CA MET A 70 -2.16 15.46 1.85
C MET A 70 -1.36 15.62 3.15
N GLU A 71 -1.92 15.13 4.26
CA GLU A 71 -1.24 15.12 5.54
C GLU A 71 -0.03 14.18 5.53
N VAL A 72 1.17 14.74 5.72
CA VAL A 72 2.42 13.99 5.82
C VAL A 72 3.17 14.42 7.06
N HIS A 73 3.61 13.43 7.85
CA HIS A 73 4.46 13.66 9.01
C HIS A 73 5.70 14.48 8.62
N ALA A 74 6.09 15.45 9.46
CA ALA A 74 7.13 16.43 9.12
C ALA A 74 8.46 15.78 8.66
N ALA A 75 8.90 14.74 9.36
CA ALA A 75 10.13 14.00 9.01
C ALA A 75 10.04 13.22 7.68
N SER A 76 8.83 12.97 7.19
CA SER A 76 8.58 12.19 5.97
C SER A 76 8.33 13.06 4.74
N ARG A 77 8.18 14.39 4.88
CA ARG A 77 7.87 15.30 3.77
C ARG A 77 8.88 15.24 2.63
N VAL A 78 10.15 14.97 2.94
CA VAL A 78 11.22 14.80 1.93
C VAL A 78 10.97 13.60 0.99
N HIS A 79 10.16 12.63 1.40
CA HIS A 79 9.82 11.46 0.61
C HIS A 79 8.56 11.66 -0.24
N THR A 80 7.89 12.80 -0.14
CA THR A 80 6.74 13.12 -0.99
C THR A 80 7.23 13.38 -2.42
N GLN A 81 6.87 12.48 -3.35
CA GLN A 81 7.26 12.61 -4.75
C GLN A 81 6.41 13.69 -5.45
N PHE A 82 7.05 14.69 -6.04
CA PHE A 82 6.41 15.70 -6.90
C PHE A 82 6.77 15.48 -8.37
N PHE A 83 5.92 15.96 -9.27
CA PHE A 83 6.20 15.99 -10.70
C PHE A 83 6.85 17.32 -11.08
N VAL A 84 7.88 17.27 -11.93
CA VAL A 84 8.56 18.43 -12.55
C VAL A 84 8.08 18.59 -13.99
#